data_AF-A0A7K0Q247-F1
#
_entry.id   AF-A0A7K0Q247-F1
#
_cell.length_a   1.000
_cell.length_b   1.000
_cell.length_c   1.000
_cell.angle_alpha   90.00
_cell.angle_beta   90.00
_cell.angle_gamma   90.00
#
_symmetry.space_group_name_H-M   'P 1'
#
loop_
_entity.id
_entity.type
_entity.pdbx_description
1 polymer ?
#
loop_
_entity_poly.entity_id
_entity_poly.type
_entity_poly.pdbx_seq_one_letter_code
_entity_poly.pdbx_strand_id
1 'polypeptide(L)' 'MRSVLTVETDPADVGLDAGRLARLDARLARWVDDGQLPGFLVTVARGGRLAHVGTH' A
#
# COMPACT_ATOMS: atom_id res chain seq x y z
N MET A 1 -4.48 1.37 -13.17
CA MET A 1 -3.12 1.26 -13.74
C MET A 1 -2.36 0.20 -12.95
N ARG A 2 -1.76 -0.82 -13.57
CA ARG A 2 -0.94 -1.80 -12.82
C ARG A 2 0.42 -1.19 -12.52
N SER A 3 0.78 -1.10 -11.25
CA SER A 3 2.12 -0.69 -10.81
C SER A 3 3.16 -1.72 -11.28
N VAL A 4 4.33 -1.26 -11.74
CA VAL A 4 5.49 -2.12 -12.07
C VAL A 4 6.31 -2.50 -10.83
N LEU A 5 5.88 -2.06 -9.64
CA LEU A 5 6.53 -2.38 -8.38
C LEU A 5 6.09 -3.77 -7.90
N THR A 6 7.06 -4.62 -7.57
CA THR A 6 6.83 -5.98 -7.09
C THR A 6 7.15 -6.08 -5.61
N VAL A 7 6.21 -6.60 -4.82
CA VAL A 7 6.43 -6.92 -3.39
C VAL A 7 6.93 -8.36 -3.30
N GLU A 8 8.24 -8.52 -3.05
CA GLU A 8 8.88 -9.84 -2.88
C GLU A 8 9.20 -10.15 -1.40
N THR A 9 8.67 -9.36 -0.47
CA THR A 9 8.91 -9.52 0.97
C THR A 9 7.59 -9.70 1.69
N ASP A 10 7.50 -10.73 2.54
CA ASP A 10 6.39 -10.84 3.49
C ASP A 10 6.47 -9.66 4.48
N PRO A 11 5.39 -8.88 4.66
CA PRO A 11 5.35 -7.83 5.67
C PRO A 11 5.84 -8.27 7.06
N ALA A 12 5.55 -9.51 7.47
CA ALA A 12 5.97 -10.04 8.75
C ALA A 12 7.50 -10.12 8.89
N ASP A 13 8.24 -10.39 7.80
CA ASP A 13 9.71 -10.44 7.79
C ASP A 13 10.35 -9.10 8.14
N VAL A 14 9.63 -8.00 7.91
CA VAL A 14 10.07 -6.64 8.24
C VAL A 14 9.30 -6.06 9.43
N GLY A 15 8.60 -6.90 10.19
CA GLY A 15 7.85 -6.52 11.38
C GLY A 15 6.66 -5.60 11.10
N LEU A 16 5.99 -5.81 9.97
CA LEU A 16 4.74 -5.16 9.59
C LEU A 16 3.59 -6.19 9.59
N ASP A 17 2.37 -5.71 9.84
CA ASP A 17 1.17 -6.54 9.81
C ASP A 17 0.41 -6.30 8.50
N ALA A 18 0.15 -7.36 7.75
CA ALA A 18 -0.54 -7.29 6.46
C ALA A 18 -1.97 -6.71 6.58
N GLY A 19 -2.67 -7.02 7.68
CA GLY A 19 -4.01 -6.48 7.94
C GLY A 19 -4.00 -4.96 8.17
N ARG A 20 -2.99 -4.44 8.85
CA ARG A 20 -2.79 -2.99 9.03
C ARG A 20 -2.42 -2.30 7.73
N LEU A 21 -1.65 -2.94 6.87
CA LEU A 21 -1.34 -2.43 5.53
C LEU A 21 -2.60 -2.36 4.66
N ALA A 22 -3.47 -3.37 4.70
CA ALA A 22 -4.76 -3.31 4.01
C ALA A 22 -5.68 -2.19 4.51
N ARG A 23 -5.61 -1.83 5.81
CA ARG A 23 -6.34 -0.68 6.36
C ARG A 23 -5.84 0.66 5.81
N LEU A 24 -4.55 0.77 5.48
CA LEU A 24 -4.00 1.95 4.82
C LEU A 24 -4.65 2.15 3.45
N ASP A 25 -4.73 1.08 2.65
CA ASP A 25 -5.37 1.14 1.33
C ASP A 25 -6.85 1.55 1.44
N ALA A 26 -7.60 0.91 2.34
CA ALA A 26 -9.01 1.24 2.56
C ALA A 26 -9.20 2.71 2.99
N ARG A 27 -8.25 3.26 3.76
CA ARG A 27 -8.31 4.67 4.20
C ARG A 27 -8.07 5.64 3.05
N LEU A 28 -7.13 5.33 2.16
CA LEU A 28 -6.80 6.14 0.99
C LEU A 28 -7.90 6.04 -0.08
N ALA A 29 -8.44 4.84 -0.31
CA ALA A 29 -9.52 4.60 -1.27
C ALA A 29 -10.74 5.48 -0.97
N ARG A 30 -11.09 5.66 0.31
CA ARG A 30 -12.18 6.57 0.71
C ARG A 30 -12.02 7.98 0.17
N TRP A 31 -10.81 8.54 0.14
CA TRP A 31 -10.63 9.89 -0.42
C TRP A 31 -10.82 9.94 -1.93
N VAL A 32 -10.54 8.84 -2.64
CA VAL A 32 -10.81 8.75 -4.08
C VAL A 32 -12.30 8.54 -4.32
N ASP A 33 -12.91 7.62 -3.57
CA ASP A 33 -14.34 7.30 -3.66
C ASP A 33 -15.21 8.52 -3.31
N ASP A 34 -14.79 9.32 -2.34
CA ASP A 34 -15.44 10.58 -1.95
C ASP A 34 -15.13 11.74 -2.93
N GLY A 35 -14.38 11.48 -4.01
CA GLY A 35 -14.03 12.47 -5.04
C GLY A 35 -13.02 13.54 -4.60
N GLN A 36 -12.36 13.34 -3.46
CA GLN A 36 -11.37 14.28 -2.92
C GLN A 36 -10.00 14.11 -3.58
N LEU A 37 -9.69 12.91 -4.08
CA LEU A 37 -8.47 12.59 -4.81
C LEU A 37 -8.81 11.90 -6.14
N PRO A 38 -8.04 12.13 -7.21
CA PRO A 38 -8.24 11.45 -8.49
C PRO A 38 -7.73 10.00 -8.51
N GLY A 39 -7.00 9.57 -7.47
CA GLY A 39 -6.38 8.25 -7.35
C GLY A 39 -5.19 8.28 -6.39
N PHE A 40 -4.59 7.13 -6.09
CA PHE A 40 -3.34 7.08 -5.31
C PHE A 40 -2.39 5.96 -5.74
N LEU A 41 -1.10 6.17 -5.40
CA LEU A 41 -0.08 5.14 -5.30
C LEU A 41 0.58 5.29 -3.93
N VAL A 42 0.68 4.19 -3.19
CA VAL A 42 1.38 4.14 -1.90
C VAL A 42 2.36 2.97 -1.88
N THR A 43 3.53 3.19 -1.29
CA THR A 43 4.54 2.17 -1.05
C THR A 43 4.95 2.19 0.41
N VAL A 44 5.16 1.01 1.00
CA VAL A 44 5.72 0.90 2.36
C VAL A 44 6.95 0.01 2.30
N ALA A 45 8.07 0.55 2.78
CA ALA A 45 9.33 -0.17 2.87
C ALA A 45 9.93 -0.05 4.27
N ARG A 46 10.59 -1.11 4.73
CA ARG A 46 11.33 -1.11 6.00
C ARG A 46 12.61 -1.90 5.84
N GLY A 47 13.71 -1.35 6.35
CA GLY A 47 15.04 -1.94 6.17
C GLY A 47 15.44 -2.07 4.69
N GLY A 48 14.99 -1.15 3.83
CA GLY A 48 15.28 -1.18 2.39
C GLY A 48 14.48 -2.23 1.59
N ARG A 49 13.60 -3.00 2.23
CA ARG A 49 12.74 -4.00 1.58
C ARG A 49 11.33 -3.46 1.39
N LEU A 50 10.81 -3.56 0.17
CA LEU A 50 9.44 -3.17 -0.17
C LEU A 50 8.45 -4.23 0.33
N ALA A 51 7.51 -3.83 1.18
CA ALA A 51 6.57 -4.73 1.84
C ALA A 51 5.11 -4.49 1.43
N HIS A 52 4.80 -3.36 0.78
CA HIS A 52 3.45 -3.05 0.33
C HIS A 52 3.45 -2.12 -0.87
N VAL A 53 2.52 -2.35 -1.79
CA VAL A 53 2.17 -1.44 -2.89
C VAL A 53 0.65 -1.41 -2.99
N GLY A 54 0.06 -0.23 -2.77
CA GLY A 54 -1.38 0.00 -2.91
C GLY A 54 -1.65 1.00 -4.02
N THR A 55 -2.71 0.76 -4.80
CA THR A 55 -3.18 1.70 -5.84
C THR A 55 -4.70 1.69 -5.90
N HIS A 56 -5.30 2.84 -6.21
CA HIS A 56 -6.71 2.95 -6.59
C HIS A 56 -6.84 3.95 -7.73
#